data_AF-A0A932TDZ1-F1
#
_entry.id   AF-A0A932TDZ1-F1
#
_cell.length_a   1.000
_cell.length_b   1.000
_cell.length_c   1.000
_cell.angle_alpha   90.00
_cell.angle_beta   90.00
_cell.angle_gamma   90.00
#
_symmetry.space_group_name_H-M   'P 1'
#
loop_
_entity.id
_entity.type
_entity.pdbx_description
1 polymer ?
#
loop_
_entity_poly.entity_id
_entity_poly.type
_entity_poly.pdbx_seq_one_letter_code
_entity_poly.pdbx_strand_id
1 'polypeptide(L)'
;MNKFSFLFSATLTLSISSFAQTAVKAKEELPKNWHQLDKDSTGFYGISLDKAYSFVKSKKLKSKTVVVAVIDSGIDTLHEDLKPVLWTNPKEIPFNGIDDDKNGYIDDIHGWNFIGGKDGRNVKEDSYEAARVYHQLKAKYSNYIPDATSAKPGELAEYKIYKKAEGKVVKDVDLQELAFVQKILPIFKTGDSVIRKDLKKEEYNCNDLSKYVTTDTDAKLTKGFLMKICEGNNSNE
;
A
#
# COMPACT_ATOMS: atom_id res chain seq x y z
N MET A 1 34.57 -12.80 -93.77
CA MET A 1 33.57 -13.87 -93.94
C MET A 1 33.35 -14.55 -92.59
N ASN A 2 32.11 -14.56 -92.10
CA ASN A 2 31.53 -15.44 -91.08
C ASN A 2 32.13 -15.39 -89.65
N LYS A 3 31.38 -15.32 -88.54
CA LYS A 3 29.93 -15.51 -88.27
C LYS A 3 29.58 -14.96 -86.87
N PHE A 4 28.32 -14.54 -86.76
CA PHE A 4 27.56 -14.15 -85.56
C PHE A 4 27.68 -15.12 -84.36
N SER A 5 27.54 -14.59 -83.13
CA SER A 5 26.58 -15.15 -82.17
C SER A 5 26.16 -14.20 -81.05
N PHE A 6 24.84 -14.15 -80.91
CA PHE A 6 24.00 -13.50 -79.91
C PHE A 6 24.20 -14.11 -78.52
N LEU A 7 24.20 -13.28 -77.46
CA LEU A 7 23.85 -13.73 -76.11
C LEU A 7 22.91 -12.70 -75.47
N PHE A 8 21.65 -13.12 -75.34
CA PHE A 8 20.56 -12.46 -74.64
C PHE A 8 20.77 -12.69 -73.13
N SER A 9 20.98 -11.64 -72.34
CA SER A 9 21.02 -11.75 -70.87
C SER A 9 19.72 -11.18 -70.30
N ALA A 10 18.86 -12.06 -69.81
CA ALA A 10 17.65 -11.70 -69.08
C ALA A 10 18.01 -11.03 -67.75
N THR A 11 17.56 -9.79 -67.56
CA THR A 11 17.71 -9.06 -66.28
C THR A 11 16.47 -9.33 -65.44
N LEU A 12 16.64 -10.09 -64.35
CA LEU A 12 15.60 -10.35 -63.35
C LEU A 12 15.60 -9.19 -62.34
N THR A 13 14.64 -8.27 -62.43
CA THR A 13 14.45 -7.21 -61.43
C THR A 13 13.77 -7.78 -60.19
N LEU A 14 14.53 -7.93 -59.11
CA LEU A 14 14.01 -8.29 -57.79
C LEU A 14 13.46 -7.02 -57.11
N SER A 15 12.14 -6.88 -57.09
CA SER A 15 11.45 -5.81 -56.35
C SER A 15 11.53 -6.09 -54.86
N ILE A 16 12.39 -5.37 -54.13
CA ILE A 16 12.42 -5.39 -52.67
C ILE A 16 11.32 -4.45 -52.16
N SER A 17 10.18 -5.01 -51.76
CA SER A 17 9.16 -4.29 -51.00
C SER A 17 9.65 -4.12 -49.57
N SER A 18 10.11 -2.92 -49.22
CA SER A 18 10.42 -2.53 -47.85
C SER A 18 9.13 -2.47 -47.02
N PHE A 19 8.87 -3.50 -46.21
CA PHE A 19 7.85 -3.42 -45.15
C PHE A 19 8.33 -2.42 -44.09
N ALA A 20 7.63 -1.30 -43.97
CA ALA A 20 7.81 -0.38 -42.85
C ALA A 20 7.32 -1.07 -41.58
N GLN A 21 8.27 -1.54 -40.74
CA GLN A 21 7.96 -1.89 -39.37
C GLN A 21 7.55 -0.61 -38.64
N THR A 22 6.28 -0.51 -38.29
CA THR A 22 5.79 0.42 -37.27
C THR A 22 6.46 0.04 -35.96
N ALA A 23 7.58 0.70 -35.64
CA ALA A 23 8.17 0.62 -34.33
C ALA A 23 7.10 1.02 -33.31
N VAL A 24 6.69 0.08 -32.46
CA VAL A 24 5.87 0.36 -31.28
C VAL A 24 6.65 1.40 -30.47
N LYS A 25 6.14 2.63 -30.43
CA LYS A 25 6.71 3.69 -29.62
C LYS A 25 6.74 3.17 -28.18
N ALA A 26 7.95 2.98 -27.64
CA ALA A 26 8.11 2.59 -26.24
C ALA A 26 7.30 3.57 -25.38
N LYS A 27 6.50 3.04 -24.46
CA LYS A 27 5.76 3.85 -23.50
C LYS A 27 6.80 4.64 -22.70
N GLU A 28 6.88 5.93 -22.95
CA GLU A 28 7.82 6.83 -22.28
C GLU A 28 7.50 6.75 -20.77
N GLU A 29 8.41 6.15 -20.00
CA GLU A 29 8.20 6.02 -18.55
C GLU A 29 8.22 7.42 -17.92
N LEU A 30 7.23 7.68 -17.06
CA LEU A 30 7.17 8.95 -16.33
C LEU A 30 8.46 9.10 -15.51
N PRO A 31 9.18 10.24 -15.64
CA PRO A 31 10.33 10.51 -14.78
C PRO A 31 9.92 10.41 -13.31
N LYS A 32 10.75 9.77 -12.48
CA LYS A 32 10.43 9.57 -11.05
C LYS A 32 10.14 10.89 -10.31
N ASN A 33 10.77 11.98 -10.73
CA ASN A 33 10.61 13.33 -10.18
C ASN A 33 9.66 14.22 -11.00
N TRP A 34 8.78 13.66 -11.85
CA TRP A 34 7.89 14.44 -12.72
C TRP A 34 7.10 15.54 -11.98
N HIS A 35 6.72 15.27 -10.72
CA HIS A 35 5.97 16.17 -9.86
C HIS A 35 6.74 17.45 -9.50
N GLN A 36 8.07 17.46 -9.65
CA GLN A 36 8.94 18.61 -9.42
C GLN A 36 9.19 19.43 -10.69
N LEU A 37 8.94 18.83 -11.86
CA LEU A 37 9.26 19.40 -13.16
C LEU A 37 8.30 20.53 -13.55
N ASP A 38 8.62 21.17 -14.66
CA ASP A 38 7.88 22.32 -15.19
C ASP A 38 7.27 22.00 -16.55
N LYS A 39 6.01 22.39 -16.73
CA LYS A 39 5.25 22.08 -17.94
C LYS A 39 5.89 22.66 -19.20
N ASP A 40 6.30 23.92 -19.18
CA ASP A 40 6.74 24.61 -20.39
C ASP A 40 8.10 24.10 -20.88
N SER A 41 8.98 23.73 -19.95
CA SER A 41 10.34 23.28 -20.28
C SER A 41 10.46 21.77 -20.47
N THR A 42 9.64 20.96 -19.80
CA THR A 42 9.76 19.50 -19.79
C THR A 42 8.53 18.77 -20.32
N GLY A 43 7.40 19.47 -20.50
CA GLY A 43 6.11 18.87 -20.87
C GLY A 43 5.32 18.25 -19.71
N PHE A 44 5.91 18.14 -18.51
CA PHE A 44 5.29 17.51 -17.34
C PHE A 44 4.59 18.52 -16.42
N TYR A 45 3.40 18.18 -15.94
CA TYR A 45 2.59 19.01 -15.04
C TYR A 45 3.05 18.92 -13.57
N GLY A 46 4.30 19.28 -13.29
CA GLY A 46 4.82 19.38 -11.91
C GLY A 46 4.64 20.77 -11.29
N ILE A 47 5.26 20.97 -10.11
CA ILE A 47 5.19 22.21 -9.32
C ILE A 47 6.24 23.26 -9.73
N SER A 48 7.03 23.00 -10.79
CA SER A 48 8.10 23.89 -11.26
C SER A 48 9.12 24.25 -10.16
N LEU A 49 9.60 23.24 -9.43
CA LEU A 49 10.43 23.40 -8.23
C LEU A 49 11.71 24.22 -8.49
N ASP A 50 12.43 23.92 -9.57
CA ASP A 50 13.67 24.61 -9.92
C ASP A 50 13.46 26.09 -10.28
N LYS A 51 12.32 26.41 -10.90
CA LYS A 51 11.93 27.81 -11.18
C LYS A 51 11.68 28.55 -9.86
N ALA A 52 11.02 27.92 -8.89
CA ALA A 52 10.80 28.51 -7.57
C ALA A 52 12.11 28.80 -6.84
N TYR A 53 13.04 27.85 -6.79
CA TYR A 53 14.38 28.07 -6.21
C TYR A 53 15.16 29.18 -6.93
N SER A 54 15.12 29.19 -8.27
CA SER A 54 15.77 30.22 -9.08
C SER A 54 15.18 31.61 -8.81
N PHE A 55 13.85 31.70 -8.66
CA PHE A 55 13.16 32.94 -8.32
C PHE A 55 13.61 33.46 -6.95
N VAL A 56 13.58 32.64 -5.91
CA VAL A 56 14.03 33.01 -4.55
C VAL A 56 15.48 33.50 -4.55
N LYS A 57 16.37 32.78 -5.26
CA LYS A 57 17.78 33.15 -5.41
C LYS A 57 17.95 34.48 -6.16
N SER A 58 17.22 34.68 -7.26
CA SER A 58 17.29 35.92 -8.07
C SER A 58 16.86 37.16 -7.28
N LYS A 59 15.92 36.99 -6.35
CA LYS A 59 15.41 38.06 -5.49
C LYS A 59 16.22 38.24 -4.20
N LYS A 60 17.26 37.41 -3.98
CA LYS A 60 18.08 37.41 -2.77
C LYS A 60 17.23 37.36 -1.49
N LEU A 61 16.12 36.61 -1.53
CA LEU A 61 15.25 36.47 -0.37
C LEU A 61 15.97 35.68 0.71
N LYS A 62 15.90 36.15 1.95
CA LYS A 62 16.46 35.44 3.10
C LYS A 62 15.50 34.33 3.52
N SER A 63 16.02 33.14 3.74
CA SER A 63 15.25 32.03 4.31
C SER A 63 14.90 32.33 5.77
N LYS A 64 13.73 31.84 6.20
CA LYS A 64 13.34 31.76 7.60
C LYS A 64 12.89 30.33 7.85
N THR A 65 13.37 29.73 8.93
CA THR A 65 12.87 28.43 9.37
C THR A 65 11.42 28.60 9.82
N VAL A 66 10.54 27.76 9.28
CA VAL A 66 9.12 27.72 9.66
C VAL A 66 8.87 26.36 10.30
N VAL A 67 8.30 26.36 11.49
CA VAL A 67 7.82 25.13 12.15
C VAL A 67 6.44 24.81 11.58
N VAL A 68 6.29 23.60 11.05
CA VAL A 68 5.04 23.10 10.47
C VAL A 68 4.56 21.92 11.30
N ALA A 69 3.36 22.01 11.87
CA ALA A 69 2.73 20.91 12.56
C ALA A 69 2.07 19.97 11.55
N VAL A 70 2.43 18.67 11.61
CA VAL A 70 1.84 17.62 10.79
C VAL A 70 0.95 16.77 11.68
N ILE A 71 -0.36 16.73 11.37
CA ILE A 71 -1.35 15.91 12.09
C ILE A 71 -1.68 14.72 11.20
N ASP A 72 -1.01 13.61 11.43
CA ASP A 72 -1.11 12.38 10.65
C ASP A 72 -0.85 11.17 11.57
N SER A 73 -0.56 10.02 10.97
CA SER A 73 -0.16 8.76 11.60
C SER A 73 1.23 8.77 12.26
N GLY A 74 1.97 9.88 12.17
CA GLY A 74 3.30 10.04 12.76
C GLY A 74 4.39 10.23 11.69
N ILE A 75 5.65 10.09 12.12
CA ILE A 75 6.84 10.24 11.26
C ILE A 75 7.92 9.25 11.69
N ASP A 76 8.69 8.74 10.74
CA ASP A 76 9.91 7.99 11.04
C ASP A 76 11.01 8.95 11.48
N THR A 77 11.29 8.98 12.79
CA THR A 77 12.29 9.86 13.39
C THR A 77 13.73 9.42 13.09
N LEU A 78 13.93 8.21 12.55
CA LEU A 78 15.23 7.66 12.18
C LEU A 78 15.54 7.80 10.69
N HIS A 79 14.58 8.25 9.88
CA HIS A 79 14.76 8.42 8.44
C HIS A 79 15.89 9.44 8.14
N GLU A 80 16.85 9.04 7.32
CA GLU A 80 18.08 9.80 7.07
C GLU A 80 17.84 11.21 6.52
N ASP A 81 16.88 11.37 5.60
CA ASP A 81 16.52 12.67 5.03
C ASP A 81 15.63 13.56 5.93
N LEU A 82 14.97 12.99 6.94
CA LEU A 82 14.04 13.73 7.80
C LEU A 82 14.68 14.16 9.11
N LYS A 83 15.55 13.31 9.68
CA LYS A 83 16.24 13.54 10.95
C LYS A 83 16.84 14.96 11.09
N PRO A 84 17.48 15.56 10.06
CA PRO A 84 18.06 16.90 10.18
C PRO A 84 17.03 18.05 10.23
N VAL A 85 15.79 17.80 9.81
CA VAL A 85 14.73 18.82 9.71
C VAL A 85 13.60 18.62 10.72
N LEU A 86 13.65 17.56 11.53
CA LEU A 86 12.68 17.34 12.61
C LEU A 86 12.74 18.49 13.62
N TRP A 87 11.57 18.99 13.99
CA TRP A 87 11.45 19.90 15.11
C TRP A 87 11.81 19.15 16.40
N THR A 88 12.54 19.81 17.30
CA THR A 88 12.87 19.30 18.63
C THR A 88 12.27 20.26 19.65
N ASN A 89 11.49 19.77 20.61
CA ASN A 89 10.93 20.59 21.66
C ASN A 89 12.07 21.19 22.51
N PRO A 90 12.32 22.52 22.44
CA PRO A 90 13.44 23.12 23.16
C PRO A 90 13.19 23.22 24.67
N LYS A 91 11.98 22.87 25.14
CA LYS A 91 11.59 22.93 26.54
C LYS A 91 11.62 21.58 27.24
N GLU A 92 11.89 20.50 26.52
CA GLU A 92 11.99 19.14 27.07
C GLU A 92 13.44 18.71 27.25
N ILE A 93 13.70 17.91 28.29
CA ILE A 93 14.96 17.20 28.50
C ILE A 93 14.74 15.74 28.08
N PRO A 94 15.37 15.28 26.98
CA PRO A 94 15.10 13.96 26.45
C PRO A 94 15.31 12.81 27.45
N PHE A 95 14.29 11.95 27.55
CA PHE A 95 14.32 10.66 28.24
C PHE A 95 14.48 10.75 29.75
N ASN A 96 13.98 11.83 30.37
CA ASN A 96 13.99 11.99 31.82
C ASN A 96 12.69 11.47 32.49
N GLY A 97 11.65 11.16 31.70
CA GLY A 97 10.35 10.69 32.19
C GLY A 97 9.51 11.78 32.85
N ILE A 98 9.80 13.06 32.59
CA ILE A 98 9.14 14.23 33.16
C ILE A 98 8.52 15.05 32.01
N ASP A 99 7.36 15.66 32.27
CA ASP A 99 6.81 16.72 31.42
C ASP A 99 7.44 18.05 31.89
N ASP A 100 8.55 18.43 31.26
CA ASP A 100 9.37 19.57 31.67
C ASP A 100 8.70 20.91 31.35
N ASP A 101 7.95 20.97 30.24
CA ASP A 101 7.29 22.18 29.77
C ASP A 101 5.85 22.36 30.31
N LYS A 102 5.33 21.33 30.99
CA LYS A 102 4.00 21.25 31.63
C LYS A 102 2.85 21.37 30.63
N ASN A 103 3.03 20.84 29.42
CA ASN A 103 2.00 20.84 28.39
C ASN A 103 1.04 19.63 28.49
N GLY A 104 1.31 18.69 29.38
CA GLY A 104 0.53 17.47 29.60
C GLY A 104 1.11 16.21 28.93
N TYR A 105 2.27 16.31 28.28
CA TYR A 105 2.92 15.23 27.53
C TYR A 105 4.35 15.01 28.02
N ILE A 106 4.63 13.82 28.55
CA ILE A 106 5.96 13.46 29.06
C ILE A 106 6.89 13.17 27.88
N ASP A 107 8.07 13.81 27.82
CA ASP A 107 9.11 13.55 26.81
C ASP A 107 8.63 13.73 25.34
N ASP A 108 7.87 14.78 25.01
CA ASP A 108 7.34 15.04 23.65
C ASP A 108 8.38 15.64 22.67
N ILE A 109 9.56 15.01 22.59
CA ILE A 109 10.78 15.54 21.97
C ILE A 109 10.61 15.96 20.50
N HIS A 110 9.88 15.18 19.71
CA HIS A 110 9.63 15.44 18.29
C HIS A 110 8.14 15.62 17.97
N GLY A 111 7.33 15.85 18.99
CA GLY A 111 5.87 15.84 18.91
C GLY A 111 5.27 14.72 19.75
N TRP A 112 3.99 14.45 19.53
CA TRP A 112 3.21 13.59 20.41
C TRP A 112 2.30 12.60 19.67
N ASN A 113 2.09 11.43 20.27
CA ASN A 113 1.12 10.44 19.81
C ASN A 113 -0.17 10.50 20.65
N PHE A 114 -1.24 11.06 20.07
CA PHE A 114 -2.54 11.22 20.74
C PHE A 114 -3.40 9.95 20.82
N ILE A 115 -3.05 8.90 20.06
CA ILE A 115 -3.80 7.64 20.01
C ILE A 115 -3.09 6.54 20.80
N GLY A 116 -1.78 6.71 21.05
CA GLY A 116 -0.97 5.78 21.83
C GLY A 116 -1.55 5.52 23.21
N GLY A 117 -1.35 4.30 23.70
CA GLY A 117 -1.77 3.93 25.05
C GLY A 117 -1.03 4.76 26.11
N LYS A 118 -1.58 4.85 27.33
CA LYS A 118 -0.91 5.48 28.49
C LYS A 118 0.47 4.87 28.80
N ASP A 119 0.77 3.73 28.22
CA ASP A 119 2.04 3.00 28.31
C ASP A 119 3.02 3.38 27.19
N GLY A 120 2.74 4.43 26.42
CA GLY A 120 3.61 4.92 25.34
C GLY A 120 3.64 4.01 24.11
N ARG A 121 2.80 2.97 24.04
CA ARG A 121 2.76 2.08 22.86
C ARG A 121 2.10 2.80 21.69
N ASN A 122 2.76 2.73 20.54
CA ASN A 122 2.20 3.18 19.28
C ASN A 122 1.09 2.23 18.82
N VAL A 123 0.00 2.81 18.32
CA VAL A 123 -1.01 2.07 17.57
C VAL A 123 -0.38 1.70 16.23
N LYS A 124 -0.15 0.39 16.02
CA LYS A 124 0.54 -0.11 14.82
C LYS A 124 -0.27 0.09 13.54
N GLU A 125 -1.60 0.04 13.65
CA GLU A 125 -2.54 0.16 12.53
C GLU A 125 -3.62 1.18 12.90
N ASP A 126 -3.70 2.27 12.15
CA ASP A 126 -4.80 3.22 12.29
C ASP A 126 -6.05 2.71 11.54
N SER A 127 -7.22 3.25 11.89
CA SER A 127 -8.43 2.97 11.12
C SER A 127 -8.47 3.87 9.89
N TYR A 128 -8.21 3.31 8.71
CA TYR A 128 -8.31 4.04 7.44
C TYR A 128 -9.65 4.80 7.31
N GLU A 129 -9.63 6.00 6.73
CA GLU A 129 -10.81 6.86 6.60
C GLU A 129 -12.04 6.17 5.97
N ALA A 130 -11.80 5.27 5.01
CA ALA A 130 -12.87 4.50 4.39
C ALA A 130 -13.59 3.58 5.39
N ALA A 131 -12.86 2.92 6.30
CA ALA A 131 -13.42 2.08 7.35
C ALA A 131 -14.27 2.92 8.30
N ARG A 132 -13.77 4.07 8.73
CA ARG A 132 -14.48 5.01 9.62
C ARG A 132 -15.81 5.46 9.01
N VAL A 133 -15.77 5.96 7.78
CA VAL A 133 -16.95 6.41 7.04
C VAL A 133 -17.95 5.27 6.81
N TYR A 134 -17.47 4.08 6.43
CA TYR A 134 -18.32 2.91 6.25
C TYR A 134 -19.06 2.57 7.55
N HIS A 135 -18.35 2.36 8.65
CA HIS A 135 -18.97 1.96 9.92
C HIS A 135 -19.90 3.04 10.49
N GLN A 136 -19.55 4.32 10.33
CA GLN A 136 -20.41 5.44 10.75
C GLN A 136 -21.74 5.46 10.00
N LEU A 137 -21.73 5.25 8.68
CA LEU A 137 -22.91 5.37 7.82
C LEU A 137 -23.64 4.04 7.58
N LYS A 138 -23.02 2.91 7.94
CA LYS A 138 -23.55 1.56 7.76
C LYS A 138 -24.97 1.41 8.30
N ALA A 139 -25.21 1.82 9.54
CA ALA A 139 -26.53 1.68 10.16
C ALA A 139 -27.64 2.42 9.38
N LYS A 140 -27.29 3.55 8.74
CA LYS A 140 -28.22 4.37 7.98
C LYS A 140 -28.49 3.81 6.59
N TYR A 141 -27.47 3.35 5.87
CA TYR A 141 -27.56 3.02 4.44
C TYR A 141 -27.44 1.54 4.08
N SER A 142 -27.19 0.64 5.04
CA SER A 142 -27.12 -0.82 4.74
C SER A 142 -28.40 -1.36 4.10
N ASN A 143 -29.55 -0.81 4.50
CA ASN A 143 -30.88 -1.25 4.04
C ASN A 143 -31.72 -0.11 3.45
N TYR A 144 -31.09 1.01 3.11
CA TYR A 144 -31.78 2.21 2.63
C TYR A 144 -31.00 2.87 1.50
N ILE A 145 -31.71 3.10 0.39
CA ILE A 145 -31.20 3.79 -0.79
C ILE A 145 -32.03 5.06 -0.94
N PRO A 146 -31.45 6.27 -0.84
CA PRO A 146 -32.19 7.50 -1.01
C PRO A 146 -32.71 7.64 -2.44
N ASP A 147 -33.97 8.03 -2.56
CA ASP A 147 -34.58 8.35 -3.85
C ASP A 147 -34.15 9.74 -4.32
N ALA A 148 -33.65 9.83 -5.56
CA ALA A 148 -33.15 11.06 -6.14
C ALA A 148 -34.19 12.19 -6.22
N THR A 149 -35.48 11.86 -6.24
CA THR A 149 -36.57 12.86 -6.36
C THR A 149 -37.06 13.39 -5.01
N SER A 150 -36.79 12.69 -3.92
CA SER A 150 -37.29 13.01 -2.57
C SER A 150 -36.20 13.14 -1.50
N ALA A 151 -34.93 12.93 -1.87
CA ALA A 151 -33.79 13.00 -0.96
C ALA A 151 -33.64 14.38 -0.29
N LYS A 152 -33.25 14.35 0.98
CA LYS A 152 -32.90 15.56 1.72
C LYS A 152 -31.64 16.20 1.13
N PRO A 153 -31.44 17.53 1.31
CA PRO A 153 -30.21 18.19 0.90
C PRO A 153 -28.97 17.47 1.44
N GLY A 154 -28.05 17.09 0.56
CA GLY A 154 -26.80 16.41 0.90
C GLY A 154 -26.90 14.89 1.07
N GLU A 155 -28.10 14.30 1.17
CA GLU A 155 -28.30 12.87 1.42
C GLU A 155 -27.76 11.99 0.27
N LEU A 156 -27.96 12.39 -0.98
CA LEU A 156 -27.38 11.69 -2.14
C LEU A 156 -25.85 11.76 -2.17
N ALA A 157 -25.26 12.85 -1.70
CA ALA A 157 -23.81 13.00 -1.63
C ALA A 157 -23.22 12.12 -0.50
N GLU A 158 -23.87 12.11 0.66
CA GLU A 158 -23.52 11.25 1.78
C GLU A 158 -23.65 9.76 1.41
N TYR A 159 -24.72 9.38 0.71
CA TYR A 159 -24.90 8.02 0.20
C TYR A 159 -23.83 7.62 -0.82
N LYS A 160 -23.44 8.52 -1.74
CA LYS A 160 -22.30 8.27 -2.67
C LYS A 160 -20.99 8.06 -1.92
N ILE A 161 -20.74 8.85 -0.87
CA ILE A 161 -19.58 8.69 0.01
C ILE A 161 -19.61 7.33 0.71
N TYR A 162 -20.76 6.94 1.28
CA TYR A 162 -20.97 5.63 1.88
C TYR A 162 -20.67 4.49 0.90
N LYS A 163 -21.24 4.51 -0.32
CA LYS A 163 -21.00 3.45 -1.32
C LYS A 163 -19.54 3.36 -1.75
N LYS A 164 -18.84 4.50 -1.84
CA LYS A 164 -17.39 4.52 -2.12
C LYS A 164 -16.58 3.92 -0.96
N ALA A 165 -16.95 4.22 0.28
CA ALA A 165 -16.33 3.67 1.47
C ALA A 165 -16.61 2.16 1.60
N GLU A 166 -17.85 1.74 1.41
CA GLU A 166 -18.27 0.33 1.38
C GLU A 166 -17.48 -0.47 0.33
N GLY A 167 -17.34 0.03 -0.89
CA GLY A 167 -16.55 -0.66 -1.93
C GLY A 167 -15.05 -0.78 -1.59
N LYS A 168 -14.50 0.10 -0.73
CA LYS A 168 -13.11 0.00 -0.27
C LYS A 168 -12.94 -0.94 0.92
N VAL A 169 -13.93 -1.02 1.79
CA VAL A 169 -13.89 -1.75 3.08
C VAL A 169 -14.41 -3.17 2.94
N VAL A 170 -15.50 -3.33 2.21
CA VAL A 170 -16.20 -4.60 1.97
C VAL A 170 -15.79 -5.19 0.61
N LYS A 171 -14.72 -4.66 -0.02
CA LYS A 171 -14.13 -5.12 -1.31
C LYS A 171 -14.55 -6.56 -1.60
N ASP A 172 -15.25 -6.77 -2.73
CA ASP A 172 -15.91 -8.02 -3.14
C ASP A 172 -15.44 -9.21 -2.31
N VAL A 173 -16.16 -9.49 -1.22
CA VAL A 173 -15.99 -10.75 -0.50
C VAL A 173 -16.27 -11.81 -1.53
N ASP A 174 -15.22 -12.48 -2.02
CA ASP A 174 -15.37 -13.56 -2.98
C ASP A 174 -16.23 -14.61 -2.28
N LEU A 175 -17.47 -14.76 -2.74
CA LEU A 175 -18.43 -15.68 -2.13
C LEU A 175 -17.93 -17.12 -2.20
N GLN A 176 -17.06 -17.44 -3.16
CA GLN A 176 -16.39 -18.73 -3.24
C GLN A 176 -15.30 -18.86 -2.17
N GLU A 177 -14.52 -17.80 -1.93
CA GLU A 177 -13.53 -17.77 -0.85
C GLU A 177 -14.22 -17.84 0.52
N LEU A 178 -15.31 -17.09 0.73
CA LEU A 178 -16.08 -17.14 1.97
C LEU A 178 -16.69 -18.52 2.21
N ALA A 179 -17.32 -19.13 1.19
CA ALA A 179 -17.87 -20.47 1.28
C ALA A 179 -16.77 -21.52 1.54
N PHE A 180 -15.61 -21.35 0.92
CA PHE A 180 -14.43 -22.17 1.18
C PHE A 180 -13.98 -22.03 2.63
N VAL A 181 -13.75 -20.81 3.12
CA VAL A 181 -13.34 -20.52 4.51
C VAL A 181 -14.34 -21.08 5.51
N GLN A 182 -15.65 -20.88 5.30
CA GLN A 182 -16.70 -21.42 6.17
C GLN A 182 -16.69 -22.94 6.23
N LYS A 183 -16.39 -23.61 5.11
CA LYS A 183 -16.31 -25.07 5.04
C LYS A 183 -15.06 -25.62 5.74
N ILE A 184 -13.91 -24.94 5.61
CA ILE A 184 -12.65 -25.43 6.16
C ILE A 184 -12.44 -25.06 7.63
N LEU A 185 -12.93 -23.90 8.08
CA LEU A 185 -12.73 -23.40 9.44
C LEU A 185 -13.07 -24.42 10.56
N PRO A 186 -14.20 -25.16 10.53
CA PRO A 186 -14.47 -26.17 11.55
C PRO A 186 -13.45 -27.31 11.52
N ILE A 187 -12.98 -27.74 10.33
CA ILE A 187 -11.96 -28.78 10.18
C ILE A 187 -10.65 -28.31 10.80
N PHE A 188 -10.24 -27.05 10.57
CA PHE A 188 -9.05 -26.47 11.18
C PHE A 188 -9.16 -26.41 12.70
N LYS A 189 -10.30 -26.00 13.24
CA LYS A 189 -10.50 -25.94 14.70
C LYS A 189 -10.40 -27.32 15.35
N THR A 190 -11.03 -28.32 14.76
CA THR A 190 -10.96 -29.70 15.28
C THR A 190 -9.55 -30.26 15.12
N GLY A 191 -8.95 -30.12 13.95
CA GLY A 191 -7.61 -30.64 13.66
C GLY A 191 -6.52 -29.98 14.50
N ASP A 192 -6.55 -28.65 14.67
CA ASP A 192 -5.63 -27.92 15.56
C ASP A 192 -5.74 -28.42 17.01
N SER A 193 -6.96 -28.59 17.52
CA SER A 193 -7.21 -29.13 18.87
C SER A 193 -6.61 -30.52 19.05
N VAL A 194 -6.76 -31.41 18.06
CA VAL A 194 -6.16 -32.75 18.08
C VAL A 194 -4.63 -32.67 18.02
N ILE A 195 -4.05 -31.86 17.13
CA ILE A 195 -2.60 -31.68 17.01
C ILE A 195 -1.99 -31.19 18.33
N ARG A 196 -2.59 -30.15 18.94
CA ARG A 196 -2.15 -29.61 20.24
C ARG A 196 -2.17 -30.67 21.32
N LYS A 197 -3.23 -31.46 21.38
CA LYS A 197 -3.40 -32.54 22.36
C LYS A 197 -2.35 -33.64 22.16
N ASP A 198 -2.13 -34.08 20.93
CA ASP A 198 -1.21 -35.18 20.63
C ASP A 198 0.25 -34.77 20.82
N LEU A 199 0.61 -33.53 20.46
CA LEU A 199 1.93 -32.96 20.70
C LEU A 199 2.15 -32.51 22.15
N LYS A 200 1.08 -32.38 22.94
CA LYS A 200 1.08 -31.80 24.30
C LYS A 200 1.66 -30.39 24.33
N LYS A 201 1.29 -29.56 23.36
CA LYS A 201 1.75 -28.18 23.21
C LYS A 201 0.58 -27.25 22.89
N GLU A 202 0.57 -26.06 23.48
CA GLU A 202 -0.39 -25.01 23.13
C GLU A 202 -0.02 -24.31 21.81
N GLU A 203 1.26 -24.29 21.47
CA GLU A 203 1.77 -23.76 20.21
C GLU A 203 2.78 -24.74 19.61
N TYR A 204 2.75 -24.89 18.29
CA TYR A 204 3.65 -25.77 17.55
C TYR A 204 4.12 -25.06 16.28
N ASN A 205 5.32 -25.41 15.83
CA ASN A 205 5.93 -24.80 14.65
C ASN A 205 5.97 -25.78 13.45
N CYS A 206 6.55 -25.32 12.34
CA CYS A 206 6.68 -26.10 11.11
C CYS A 206 7.49 -27.39 11.33
N ASN A 207 8.49 -27.34 12.21
CA ASN A 207 9.29 -28.52 12.58
C ASN A 207 8.49 -29.57 13.35
N ASP A 208 7.67 -29.13 14.32
CA ASP A 208 6.76 -30.01 15.06
C ASP A 208 5.78 -30.71 14.11
N LEU A 209 5.16 -29.93 13.21
CA LEU A 209 4.21 -30.45 12.22
C LEU A 209 4.85 -31.44 11.25
N SER A 210 6.09 -31.20 10.80
CA SER A 210 6.77 -32.08 9.85
C SER A 210 6.92 -33.51 10.41
N LYS A 211 7.26 -33.62 11.69
CA LYS A 211 7.47 -34.88 12.44
C LYS A 211 6.17 -35.49 12.96
N TYR A 212 5.11 -34.69 13.08
CA TYR A 212 3.82 -35.13 13.61
C TYR A 212 3.14 -36.13 12.66
N VAL A 213 2.72 -37.28 13.17
CA VAL A 213 1.99 -38.30 12.40
C VAL A 213 0.67 -38.57 13.10
N THR A 214 -0.41 -38.63 12.34
CA THR A 214 -1.76 -38.86 12.88
C THR A 214 -2.59 -39.69 11.92
N THR A 215 -3.52 -40.47 12.48
CA THR A 215 -4.58 -41.17 11.74
C THR A 215 -5.89 -40.40 11.74
N ASP A 216 -6.01 -39.34 12.55
CA ASP A 216 -7.19 -38.49 12.57
C ASP A 216 -7.30 -37.66 11.28
N THR A 217 -8.47 -37.68 10.67
CA THR A 217 -8.70 -37.08 9.35
C THR A 217 -8.56 -35.56 9.38
N ASP A 218 -9.11 -34.91 10.40
CA ASP A 218 -9.12 -33.44 10.50
C ASP A 218 -7.73 -32.92 10.85
N ALA A 219 -7.02 -33.61 11.76
CA ALA A 219 -5.63 -33.31 12.09
C ALA A 219 -4.69 -33.51 10.89
N LYS A 220 -4.92 -34.56 10.09
CA LYS A 220 -4.12 -34.83 8.88
C LYS A 220 -4.32 -33.76 7.81
N LEU A 221 -5.56 -33.34 7.57
CA LEU A 221 -5.89 -32.25 6.63
C LEU A 221 -5.32 -30.92 7.11
N THR A 222 -5.48 -30.61 8.39
CA THR A 222 -4.95 -29.39 9.03
C THR A 222 -3.43 -29.34 8.93
N LYS A 223 -2.72 -30.42 9.29
CA LYS A 223 -1.26 -30.54 9.10
C LYS A 223 -0.88 -30.25 7.66
N GLY A 224 -1.53 -30.91 6.70
CA GLY A 224 -1.17 -30.76 5.27
C GLY A 224 -1.29 -29.33 4.76
N PHE A 225 -2.31 -28.60 5.21
CA PHE A 225 -2.46 -27.19 4.85
C PHE A 225 -1.44 -26.28 5.53
N LEU A 226 -1.23 -26.44 6.84
CA LEU A 226 -0.25 -25.64 7.58
C LEU A 226 1.18 -25.86 7.05
N MET A 227 1.52 -27.09 6.65
CA MET A 227 2.81 -27.39 6.01
C MET A 227 3.00 -26.64 4.68
N LYS A 228 1.94 -26.47 3.87
CA LYS A 228 2.03 -25.65 2.64
C LYS A 228 2.28 -24.17 2.93
N ILE A 229 1.72 -23.65 4.02
CA ILE A 229 1.99 -22.28 4.47
C ILE A 229 3.46 -22.16 4.90
N CYS A 230 3.96 -23.13 5.68
CA CYS A 230 5.36 -23.19 6.07
C CYS A 230 6.31 -23.16 4.87
N GLU A 231 6.03 -23.98 3.85
CA GLU A 231 6.78 -24.03 2.59
C GLU A 231 6.73 -22.70 1.83
N GLY A 232 5.54 -22.11 1.68
CA GLY A 232 5.36 -20.84 0.98
C GLY A 232 6.05 -19.64 1.63
N ASN A 233 6.24 -19.70 2.95
CA ASN A 233 6.89 -18.64 3.73
C ASN A 233 8.38 -18.91 4.00
N ASN A 234 8.99 -19.95 3.39
CA ASN A 234 10.37 -20.39 3.67
C ASN A 234 10.66 -20.56 5.18
N SER A 235 9.64 -20.94 5.95
CA SER A 235 9.73 -21.03 7.41
C SER A 235 10.18 -22.45 7.78
N ASN A 236 11.49 -22.62 7.96
CA ASN A 236 12.11 -23.89 8.38
C ASN A 236 12.26 -24.01 9.90
N GLU A 237 11.75 -23.03 10.67
CA GLU A 237 11.85 -22.96 12.13
C GLU A 237 10.49 -23.14 12.80
#